data_AF-A0A947FH32-F1
#
_entry.id   AF-A0A947FH32-F1
#
_cell.length_a   1.000
_cell.length_b   1.000
_cell.length_c   1.000
_cell.angle_alpha   90.00
_cell.angle_beta   90.00
_cell.angle_gamma   90.00
#
_symmetry.space_group_name_H-M   'P 1'
#
loop_
_entity.id
_entity.type
_entity.pdbx_description
1 polymer ?
#
loop_
_entity_poly.entity_id
_entity_poly.type
_entity_poly.pdbx_seq_one_letter_code
_entity_poly.pdbx_strand_id
1 'polypeptide(L)'
;GPLARLRITLFPTSPATETVPGFAHLLGDFLGLPAIFPAIGIGLVFIATALASRQIRSNPMIVFWGTVVGFAIVTGWVGTSLVASHGFAPLPVVSHTFSRPLGETMLYVMTSSGRSLSFGVGSVAGVVVGAFIGSLIKGHFRWEACEDPRELKRQITGAAMMGVGAVVALGCTVGQGLSAFSVLAFSAPVTMVAIFAGASIGLRQLISGFMPAE
;
A
#
# COMPACT_ATOMS: atom_id res chain seq x y z
N GLY A 1 20.78 -1.51 16.02
CA GLY A 1 21.49 -0.21 15.91
C GLY A 1 21.49 0.52 17.25
N PRO A 2 22.31 1.57 17.43
CA PRO A 2 22.47 2.27 18.71
C PRO A 2 21.15 2.85 19.26
N LEU A 3 20.24 3.28 18.38
CA LEU A 3 18.90 3.75 18.73
C LEU A 3 17.86 2.63 18.92
N ALA A 4 18.24 1.36 18.80
CA ALA A 4 17.29 0.25 18.88
C ALA A 4 16.66 0.12 20.28
N ARG A 5 17.44 0.37 21.35
CA ARG A 5 16.89 0.37 22.72
C ARG A 5 15.87 1.49 22.92
N LEU A 6 16.16 2.69 22.42
CA LEU A 6 15.24 3.83 22.49
C LEU A 6 13.96 3.56 21.68
N ARG A 7 14.10 2.94 20.51
CA ARG A 7 12.95 2.54 19.69
C ARG A 7 12.08 1.49 20.37
N ILE A 8 12.66 0.45 20.95
CA ILE A 8 11.91 -0.65 21.59
C ILE A 8 11.20 -0.17 22.86
N THR A 9 11.79 0.79 23.58
CA THR A 9 11.19 1.39 24.78
C THR A 9 10.09 2.38 24.46
N LEU A 10 10.25 3.21 23.41
CA LEU A 10 9.20 4.13 22.95
C LEU A 10 8.07 3.43 22.18
N PHE A 11 8.38 2.33 21.49
CA PHE A 11 7.45 1.58 20.65
C PHE A 11 7.59 0.08 20.92
N PRO A 12 7.01 -0.42 22.04
CA PRO A 12 7.07 -1.84 22.36
C PRO A 12 6.35 -2.65 21.27
N THR A 13 7.11 -3.45 20.53
CA THR A 13 6.58 -4.38 19.55
C THR A 13 6.17 -5.67 20.26
N SER A 14 4.92 -5.76 20.69
CA SER A 14 4.36 -7.05 21.09
C SER A 14 4.38 -8.00 19.89
N PRO A 15 4.81 -9.26 20.03
CA PRO A 15 4.62 -10.25 18.98
C PRO A 15 3.12 -10.28 18.66
N ALA A 16 2.77 -10.13 17.38
CA ALA A 16 1.39 -10.19 16.94
C ALA A 16 0.80 -11.50 17.47
N THR A 17 -0.24 -11.37 18.29
CA THR A 17 -1.07 -12.48 18.75
C THR A 17 -1.50 -13.28 17.52
N GLU A 18 -1.65 -14.61 17.63
CA GLU A 18 -1.88 -15.53 16.50
C GLU A 18 -3.08 -15.17 15.59
N THR A 19 -3.96 -14.29 16.04
CA THR A 19 -5.07 -13.73 15.28
C THR A 19 -4.78 -12.29 14.87
N VAL A 20 -4.65 -12.05 13.56
CA VAL A 20 -4.59 -10.68 13.01
C VAL A 20 -5.97 -10.05 13.20
N PRO A 21 -6.11 -9.01 14.04
CA PRO A 21 -7.42 -8.44 14.33
C PRO A 21 -7.94 -7.71 13.08
N GLY A 22 -9.00 -8.27 12.50
CA GLY A 22 -9.72 -7.69 11.37
C GLY A 22 -11.22 -7.73 11.60
N PHE A 23 -11.97 -6.90 10.87
CA PHE A 23 -13.43 -6.84 10.96
C PHE A 23 -14.10 -8.20 10.72
N ALA A 24 -13.50 -9.03 9.86
CA ALA A 24 -13.97 -10.40 9.61
C ALA A 24 -13.83 -11.32 10.83
N HIS A 25 -12.73 -11.20 11.59
CA HIS A 25 -12.51 -12.01 12.80
C HIS A 25 -13.46 -11.58 13.92
N LEU A 26 -13.65 -10.28 14.13
CA LEU A 26 -14.59 -9.77 15.14
C LEU A 26 -16.03 -10.22 14.84
N LEU A 27 -16.44 -10.16 13.57
CA LEU A 27 -17.77 -10.61 13.16
C LEU A 27 -17.90 -12.14 13.24
N GLY A 28 -16.82 -12.89 12.95
CA GLY A 28 -16.75 -14.34 13.12
C GLY A 28 -16.91 -14.77 14.58
N ASP A 29 -16.17 -14.12 15.48
CA ASP A 29 -16.24 -14.36 16.93
C ASP A 29 -17.65 -14.04 17.48
N PHE A 30 -18.28 -12.97 17.00
CA PHE A 30 -19.64 -12.58 17.41
C PHE A 30 -20.72 -13.57 16.91
N LEU A 31 -20.54 -14.12 15.71
CA LEU A 31 -21.51 -15.04 15.08
C LEU A 31 -21.22 -16.52 15.38
N GLY A 32 -20.08 -16.84 16.02
CA GLY A 32 -19.62 -18.22 16.22
C GLY A 32 -19.24 -18.95 14.94
N LEU A 33 -18.86 -18.21 13.88
CA LEU A 33 -18.53 -18.76 12.56
C LEU A 33 -17.04 -18.57 12.24
N PRO A 34 -16.42 -19.47 11.46
CA PRO A 34 -15.08 -19.23 10.92
C PRO A 34 -15.02 -17.91 10.14
N ALA A 35 -13.97 -17.11 10.35
CA ALA A 35 -13.83 -15.75 9.81
C ALA A 35 -13.92 -15.63 8.27
N ILE A 36 -13.81 -16.74 7.54
CA ILE A 36 -13.96 -16.78 6.09
C ILE A 36 -15.37 -16.42 5.61
N PHE A 37 -16.42 -16.83 6.33
CA PHE A 37 -17.80 -16.54 5.96
C PHE A 37 -18.14 -15.04 6.07
N PRO A 38 -17.87 -14.36 7.19
CA PRO A 38 -18.07 -12.91 7.26
C PRO A 38 -17.15 -12.15 6.30
N ALA A 39 -15.92 -12.62 6.04
CA ALA A 39 -15.03 -11.99 5.05
C ALA A 39 -15.63 -12.04 3.63
N ILE A 40 -16.12 -13.21 3.19
CA ILE A 40 -16.78 -13.36 1.88
C ILE A 40 -18.05 -12.50 1.82
N GLY A 41 -18.86 -12.51 2.89
CA GLY A 41 -20.08 -11.71 2.96
C GLY A 41 -19.79 -10.21 2.78
N ILE A 42 -18.85 -9.66 3.53
CA ILE A 42 -18.46 -8.25 3.42
C ILE A 42 -17.85 -7.95 2.04
N GLY A 43 -17.00 -8.83 1.51
CA GLY A 43 -16.42 -8.69 0.18
C GLY A 43 -17.49 -8.65 -0.93
N LEU A 44 -18.50 -9.52 -0.87
CA LEU A 44 -19.63 -9.53 -1.80
C LEU A 44 -20.46 -8.25 -1.70
N VAL A 45 -20.68 -7.71 -0.50
CA VAL A 45 -21.37 -6.44 -0.30
C VAL A 45 -20.60 -5.29 -0.97
N PHE A 46 -19.27 -5.24 -0.82
CA PHE A 46 -18.45 -4.23 -1.51
C PHE A 46 -18.50 -4.37 -3.04
N ILE A 47 -18.44 -5.59 -3.57
CA ILE A 47 -18.55 -5.83 -5.01
C ILE A 47 -19.94 -5.44 -5.52
N ALA A 48 -20.99 -5.84 -4.82
CA ALA A 48 -22.37 -5.54 -5.19
C ALA A 48 -22.65 -4.03 -5.18
N THR A 49 -22.17 -3.31 -4.16
CA THR A 49 -22.32 -1.84 -4.07
C THR A 49 -21.50 -1.13 -5.14
N ALA A 50 -20.28 -1.58 -5.43
CA ALA A 50 -19.47 -1.04 -6.53
C ALA A 50 -20.17 -1.22 -7.89
N LEU A 51 -20.66 -2.43 -8.17
CA LEU A 51 -21.40 -2.75 -9.40
C LEU A 51 -22.79 -2.11 -9.43
N ALA A 52 -23.41 -1.80 -8.29
CA ALA A 52 -24.67 -1.07 -8.26
C ALA A 52 -24.52 0.35 -8.81
N SER A 53 -23.35 0.97 -8.68
CA SER A 53 -23.11 2.31 -9.20
C SER A 53 -23.19 2.35 -10.74
N ARG A 54 -24.00 3.29 -11.27
CA ARG A 54 -24.21 3.44 -12.72
C ARG A 54 -22.93 3.91 -13.42
N GLN A 55 -22.11 4.71 -12.73
CA GLN A 55 -20.83 5.23 -13.22
C GLN A 55 -19.82 4.13 -13.53
N ILE A 56 -19.69 3.13 -12.64
CA ILE A 56 -18.78 2.00 -12.85
C ILE A 56 -19.31 1.10 -13.97
N ARG A 57 -20.62 0.82 -13.98
CA ARG A 57 -21.23 -0.01 -15.04
C ARG A 57 -21.19 0.63 -16.41
N SER A 58 -21.30 1.96 -16.52
CA SER A 58 -21.25 2.65 -17.81
C SER A 58 -19.86 2.64 -18.45
N ASN A 59 -18.80 2.41 -17.67
CA ASN A 59 -17.43 2.43 -18.17
C ASN A 59 -16.73 1.08 -17.92
N PRO A 60 -16.77 0.15 -18.89
CA PRO A 60 -16.19 -1.19 -18.73
C PRO A 60 -14.67 -1.13 -18.47
N MET A 61 -14.00 -0.04 -18.86
CA MET A 61 -12.57 0.15 -18.61
C MET A 61 -12.25 0.26 -17.12
N ILE A 62 -13.12 0.88 -16.32
CA ILE A 62 -12.93 1.00 -14.86
C ILE A 62 -13.01 -0.39 -14.21
N VAL A 63 -14.01 -1.19 -14.60
CA VAL A 63 -14.18 -2.55 -14.10
C VAL A 63 -12.99 -3.42 -14.51
N PHE A 64 -12.54 -3.31 -15.75
CA PHE A 64 -11.38 -4.04 -16.25
C PHE A 64 -10.13 -3.76 -15.42
N TRP A 65 -9.72 -2.49 -15.28
CA TRP A 65 -8.52 -2.14 -14.52
C TRP A 65 -8.66 -2.42 -13.03
N GLY A 66 -9.84 -2.23 -12.44
CA GLY A 66 -10.11 -2.60 -11.05
C GLY A 66 -9.95 -4.10 -10.80
N THR A 67 -10.43 -4.93 -11.74
CA THR A 67 -10.27 -6.38 -11.70
C THR A 67 -8.80 -6.77 -11.84
N VAL A 68 -8.07 -6.18 -12.78
CA VAL A 68 -6.62 -6.41 -12.95
C VAL A 68 -5.84 -6.08 -11.67
N VAL A 69 -6.13 -4.94 -11.04
CA VAL A 69 -5.48 -4.56 -9.76
C VAL A 69 -5.87 -5.54 -8.65
N GLY A 70 -7.13 -5.93 -8.54
CA GLY A 70 -7.59 -6.93 -7.58
C GLY A 70 -6.86 -8.26 -7.73
N PHE A 71 -6.73 -8.75 -8.97
CA PHE A 71 -5.94 -9.95 -9.27
C PHE A 71 -4.47 -9.79 -8.86
N ALA A 72 -3.84 -8.64 -9.12
CA ALA A 72 -2.46 -8.40 -8.70
C ALA A 72 -2.29 -8.50 -7.16
N ILE A 73 -3.23 -7.95 -6.39
CA ILE A 73 -3.18 -8.09 -4.91
C ILE A 73 -3.35 -9.54 -4.48
N VAL A 74 -4.27 -10.28 -5.09
CA VAL A 74 -4.51 -11.70 -4.78
C VAL A 74 -3.28 -12.55 -5.13
N THR A 75 -2.66 -12.33 -6.29
CA THR A 75 -1.45 -13.08 -6.68
C THR A 75 -0.27 -12.78 -5.75
N GLY A 76 -0.16 -11.57 -5.20
CA GLY A 76 0.81 -11.25 -4.16
C GLY A 76 0.61 -12.07 -2.87
N TRP A 77 -0.63 -12.18 -2.39
CA TRP A 77 -0.96 -13.01 -1.22
C TRP A 77 -0.69 -14.49 -1.47
N VAL A 78 -1.18 -15.02 -2.59
CA VAL A 78 -1.01 -16.44 -2.96
C VAL A 78 0.46 -16.77 -3.22
N GLY A 79 1.17 -15.91 -3.95
CA GLY A 79 2.57 -16.11 -4.28
C GLY A 79 3.45 -16.15 -3.04
N THR A 80 3.27 -15.20 -2.11
CA THR A 80 4.03 -15.20 -0.87
C THR A 80 3.59 -16.30 0.09
N SER A 81 2.31 -16.69 0.11
CA SER A 81 1.85 -17.82 0.93
C SER A 81 2.44 -19.15 0.45
N LEU A 82 2.52 -19.37 -0.86
CA LEU A 82 3.13 -20.58 -1.45
C LEU A 82 4.62 -20.65 -1.15
N VAL A 83 5.32 -19.51 -1.22
CA VAL A 83 6.74 -19.43 -0.85
C VAL A 83 6.94 -19.64 0.65
N ALA A 84 6.04 -19.13 1.49
CA ALA A 84 6.11 -19.34 2.93
C ALA A 84 5.81 -20.80 3.34
N SER A 85 4.91 -21.50 2.63
CA SER A 85 4.56 -22.89 2.95
C SER A 85 5.55 -23.93 2.42
N HIS A 86 6.24 -23.64 1.31
CA HIS A 86 7.22 -24.56 0.71
C HIS A 86 8.69 -24.13 0.93
N GLY A 87 8.92 -22.93 1.43
CA GLY A 87 10.24 -22.39 1.68
C GLY A 87 10.86 -22.93 2.97
N PHE A 88 12.18 -23.12 2.95
CA PHE A 88 12.96 -23.54 4.13
C PHE A 88 13.26 -22.40 5.12
N ALA A 89 12.84 -21.17 4.81
CA ALA A 89 13.05 -19.98 5.63
C ALA A 89 11.71 -19.35 6.02
N PRO A 90 11.55 -18.86 7.26
CA PRO A 90 10.32 -18.21 7.71
C PRO A 90 10.19 -16.83 7.05
N LEU A 91 9.51 -16.79 5.92
CA LEU A 91 9.21 -15.56 5.19
C LEU A 91 7.81 -15.06 5.57
N PRO A 92 7.62 -13.76 5.87
CA PRO A 92 6.31 -13.23 6.18
C PRO A 92 5.42 -13.22 4.93
N VAL A 93 4.15 -13.59 5.11
CA VAL A 93 3.13 -13.51 4.05
C VAL A 93 2.71 -12.05 3.88
N VAL A 94 2.95 -11.49 2.71
CA VAL A 94 2.71 -10.06 2.41
C VAL A 94 2.27 -9.90 0.96
N SER A 95 1.36 -8.97 0.69
CA SER A 95 1.03 -8.57 -0.69
C SER A 95 1.70 -7.24 -1.06
N HIS A 96 1.31 -6.67 -2.20
CA HIS A 96 1.91 -5.47 -2.76
C HIS A 96 1.83 -4.28 -1.79
N THR A 97 2.98 -3.65 -1.57
CA THR A 97 3.15 -2.40 -0.83
C THR A 97 4.43 -1.75 -1.32
N PHE A 98 4.54 -0.43 -1.25
CA PHE A 98 5.68 0.28 -1.85
C PHE A 98 6.56 0.99 -0.82
N SER A 99 6.03 1.40 0.33
CA SER A 99 6.80 2.19 1.31
C SER A 99 8.01 1.43 1.87
N ARG A 100 7.79 0.20 2.33
CA ARG A 100 8.86 -0.63 2.92
C ARG A 100 9.78 -1.19 1.83
N PRO A 101 9.26 -1.73 0.72
CA PRO A 101 10.13 -2.26 -0.33
C PRO A 101 11.03 -1.24 -1.02
N LEU A 102 10.63 0.03 -1.16
CA LEU A 102 11.52 1.06 -1.70
C LEU A 102 12.78 1.23 -0.86
N GLY A 103 12.65 1.21 0.47
CA GLY A 103 13.80 1.22 1.37
C GLY A 103 14.65 -0.06 1.28
N GLU A 104 14.01 -1.23 1.14
CA GLU A 104 14.72 -2.49 0.92
C GLU A 104 15.50 -2.51 -0.40
N THR A 105 14.92 -1.97 -1.48
CA THR A 105 15.59 -1.83 -2.78
C THR A 105 16.79 -0.91 -2.69
N MET A 106 16.66 0.24 -2.00
CA MET A 106 17.78 1.15 -1.78
C MET A 106 18.91 0.47 -1.00
N LEU A 107 18.58 -0.23 0.09
CA LEU A 107 19.57 -1.00 0.86
C LEU A 107 20.21 -2.12 0.06
N TYR A 108 19.43 -2.82 -0.76
CA TYR A 108 19.93 -3.87 -1.65
C TYR A 108 20.96 -3.32 -2.64
N VAL A 109 20.67 -2.17 -3.27
CA VAL A 109 21.59 -1.48 -4.17
C VAL A 109 22.85 -1.00 -3.44
N MET A 110 22.70 -0.40 -2.25
CA MET A 110 23.84 0.13 -1.48
C MET A 110 24.78 -0.97 -0.96
N THR A 111 24.25 -2.16 -0.64
CA THR A 111 25.01 -3.27 -0.04
C THR A 111 25.48 -4.32 -1.04
N SER A 112 25.29 -4.08 -2.34
CA SER A 112 25.79 -4.93 -3.45
C SER A 112 25.56 -6.43 -3.26
N SER A 113 24.29 -6.87 -3.31
CA SER A 113 23.87 -8.28 -3.35
C SER A 113 24.12 -9.12 -2.08
N GLY A 114 24.59 -8.54 -0.97
CA GLY A 114 24.72 -9.25 0.31
C GLY A 114 23.39 -9.65 0.99
N ARG A 115 22.25 -9.40 0.34
CA ARG A 115 20.89 -9.58 0.88
C ARG A 115 20.04 -10.32 -0.16
N SER A 116 19.27 -11.31 0.27
CA SER A 116 18.36 -12.04 -0.62
C SER A 116 17.29 -11.12 -1.21
N LEU A 117 16.92 -11.37 -2.47
CA LEU A 117 15.90 -10.60 -3.17
C LEU A 117 14.55 -10.82 -2.49
N SER A 118 13.92 -9.76 -2.00
CA SER A 118 12.58 -9.85 -1.38
C SER A 118 11.48 -9.68 -2.42
N PHE A 119 10.30 -10.23 -2.16
CA PHE A 119 9.09 -10.02 -2.99
C PHE A 119 8.82 -8.53 -3.23
N GLY A 120 9.04 -7.71 -2.19
CA GLY A 120 8.89 -6.26 -2.29
C GLY A 120 9.82 -5.65 -3.34
N VAL A 121 11.11 -5.98 -3.32
CA VAL A 121 12.10 -5.44 -4.29
C VAL A 121 11.69 -5.82 -5.72
N GLY A 122 11.31 -7.08 -5.93
CA GLY A 122 10.82 -7.56 -7.23
C GLY A 122 9.55 -6.83 -7.68
N SER A 123 8.61 -6.60 -6.77
CA SER A 123 7.38 -5.84 -7.06
C SER A 123 7.66 -4.39 -7.47
N VAL A 124 8.60 -3.71 -6.80
CA VAL A 124 8.98 -2.33 -7.15
C VAL A 124 9.59 -2.30 -8.56
N ALA A 125 10.55 -3.19 -8.83
CA ALA A 125 11.17 -3.28 -10.14
C ALA A 125 10.16 -3.59 -11.25
N GLY A 126 9.24 -4.53 -11.00
CA GLY A 126 8.17 -4.89 -11.93
C GLY A 126 7.24 -3.72 -12.28
N VAL A 127 6.87 -2.89 -11.29
CA VAL A 127 6.05 -1.70 -11.53
C VAL A 127 6.80 -0.65 -12.35
N VAL A 128 8.08 -0.42 -12.06
CA VAL A 128 8.90 0.53 -12.83
C VAL A 128 9.01 0.09 -14.29
N VAL A 129 9.35 -1.18 -14.52
CA VAL A 129 9.47 -1.73 -15.88
C VAL A 129 8.12 -1.74 -16.60
N GLY A 130 7.04 -2.14 -15.91
CA GLY A 130 5.69 -2.17 -16.46
C GLY A 130 5.18 -0.76 -16.83
N ALA A 131 5.43 0.24 -15.98
CA ALA A 131 5.07 1.62 -16.26
C ALA A 131 5.86 2.18 -17.45
N PHE A 132 7.15 1.85 -17.54
CA PHE A 132 7.99 2.24 -18.68
C PHE A 132 7.48 1.66 -20.01
N ILE A 133 7.25 0.34 -20.07
CA ILE A 133 6.69 -0.32 -21.26
C ILE A 133 5.30 0.24 -21.61
N GLY A 134 4.44 0.43 -20.60
CA GLY A 134 3.11 0.99 -20.80
C GLY A 134 3.14 2.42 -21.36
N SER A 135 4.09 3.25 -20.92
CA SER A 135 4.28 4.62 -21.44
C SER A 135 4.75 4.64 -22.89
N LEU A 136 5.63 3.71 -23.27
CA LEU A 136 6.13 3.56 -24.64
C LEU A 136 5.03 3.11 -25.59
N ILE A 137 4.24 2.10 -25.21
CA ILE A 137 3.13 1.59 -26.04
C ILE A 137 2.08 2.68 -26.28
N LYS A 138 1.80 3.51 -25.28
CA LYS A 138 0.86 4.65 -25.42
C LYS A 138 1.46 5.85 -26.16
N GLY A 139 2.76 5.85 -26.47
CA GLY A 139 3.44 6.97 -27.13
C GLY A 139 3.52 8.25 -26.28
N HIS A 140 3.31 8.15 -24.96
CA HIS A 140 3.36 9.29 -24.02
C HIS A 140 4.68 9.37 -23.26
N PHE A 141 5.68 8.57 -23.63
CA PHE A 141 7.00 8.65 -23.01
C PHE A 141 7.65 9.99 -23.36
N ARG A 142 7.86 10.81 -22.33
CA ARG A 142 8.60 12.07 -22.41
C ARG A 142 9.63 12.08 -21.30
N TRP A 143 10.86 12.41 -21.65
CA TRP A 143 11.91 12.63 -20.67
C TRP A 143 11.80 14.06 -20.15
N GLU A 144 11.33 14.22 -18.92
CA GLU A 144 11.14 15.51 -18.27
C GLU A 144 12.10 15.63 -17.09
N ALA A 145 12.80 16.77 -17.01
CA ALA A 145 13.56 17.17 -15.83
C ALA A 145 12.77 18.26 -15.10
N CYS A 146 12.99 18.42 -13.79
CA CYS A 146 12.42 19.56 -13.07
C CYS A 146 12.93 20.86 -13.68
N GLU A 147 12.02 21.69 -14.20
CA GLU A 147 12.35 22.99 -14.79
C GLU A 147 12.81 24.01 -13.74
N ASP A 148 12.32 23.91 -12.50
CA ASP A 148 12.60 24.86 -11.42
C ASP A 148 13.17 24.22 -10.14
N PRO A 149 14.23 24.80 -9.52
CA PRO A 149 14.71 24.37 -8.21
C PRO A 149 13.67 24.45 -7.10
N ARG A 150 12.72 25.39 -7.20
CA ARG A 150 11.60 25.52 -6.26
C ARG A 150 10.66 24.32 -6.35
N GLU A 151 10.40 23.86 -7.58
CA GLU A 151 9.55 22.69 -7.83
C GLU A 151 10.21 21.42 -7.30
N LEU A 152 11.50 21.23 -7.60
CA LEU A 152 12.27 20.11 -7.09
C LEU A 152 12.28 20.09 -5.55
N LYS A 153 12.51 21.24 -4.90
CA LYS A 153 12.45 21.37 -3.44
C LYS A 153 11.08 20.94 -2.89
N ARG A 154 9.99 21.37 -3.53
CA ARG A 154 8.62 21.01 -3.13
C ARG A 154 8.39 19.51 -3.23
N GLN A 155 8.78 18.89 -4.35
CA GLN A 155 8.63 17.45 -4.57
C GLN A 155 9.45 16.62 -3.59
N ILE A 156 10.71 16.98 -3.35
CA ILE A 156 11.58 16.29 -2.38
C ILE A 156 11.01 16.42 -0.96
N THR A 157 10.55 17.61 -0.58
CA THR A 157 9.94 17.84 0.75
C THR A 157 8.68 17.00 0.93
N GLY A 158 7.82 16.94 -0.10
CA GLY A 158 6.64 16.09 -0.12
C GLY A 158 6.98 14.60 -0.02
N ALA A 159 7.95 14.12 -0.80
CA ALA A 159 8.43 12.74 -0.77
C ALA A 159 8.97 12.35 0.62
N ALA A 160 9.73 13.24 1.27
CA ALA A 160 10.22 13.04 2.63
C ALA A 160 9.07 12.91 3.63
N MET A 161 8.09 13.81 3.58
CA MET A 161 6.89 13.74 4.43
C MET A 161 6.08 12.47 4.19
N MET A 162 5.89 12.05 2.94
CA MET A 162 5.22 10.79 2.59
C MET A 162 5.99 9.58 3.11
N GLY A 163 7.31 9.59 3.04
CA GLY A 163 8.18 8.53 3.57
C GLY A 163 8.05 8.39 5.09
N VAL A 164 8.17 9.50 5.83
CA VAL A 164 7.98 9.53 7.29
C VAL A 164 6.55 9.08 7.64
N GLY A 165 5.55 9.64 6.96
CA GLY A 165 4.15 9.30 7.17
C GLY A 165 3.86 7.82 6.92
N ALA A 166 4.47 7.21 5.90
CA ALA A 166 4.30 5.79 5.62
C ALA A 166 4.90 4.87 6.69
N VAL A 167 5.98 5.29 7.35
CA VAL A 167 6.55 4.55 8.49
C VAL A 167 5.63 4.66 9.70
N VAL A 168 5.12 5.86 10.00
CA VAL A 168 4.19 6.10 11.12
C VAL A 168 2.86 5.37 10.92
N ALA A 169 2.33 5.42 9.70
CA ALA A 169 1.07 4.79 9.32
C ALA A 169 1.20 3.28 9.00
N LEU A 170 2.40 2.71 9.12
CA LEU A 170 2.70 1.31 8.82
C LEU A 170 2.28 0.89 7.40
N GLY A 171 2.32 1.81 6.43
CA GLY A 171 2.05 1.53 5.02
C GLY A 171 1.72 2.76 4.16
N CYS A 172 1.62 2.56 2.85
CA CYS A 172 1.12 3.54 1.88
C CYS A 172 -0.33 3.28 1.51
N THR A 173 -0.88 4.10 0.62
CA THR A 173 -2.19 3.92 -0.02
C THR A 173 -2.38 2.53 -0.63
N VAL A 174 -1.37 1.96 -1.29
CA VAL A 174 -1.47 0.60 -1.83
C VAL A 174 -1.42 -0.45 -0.72
N GLY A 175 -0.51 -0.29 0.23
CA GLY A 175 -0.34 -1.25 1.32
C GLY A 175 -1.56 -1.30 2.26
N GLN A 176 -1.98 -0.15 2.78
CA GLN A 176 -3.12 -0.07 3.71
C GLN A 176 -4.46 -0.04 2.97
N GLY A 177 -4.51 0.61 1.81
CA GLY A 177 -5.76 0.81 1.08
C GLY A 177 -6.18 -0.33 0.16
N LEU A 178 -5.24 -1.12 -0.36
CA LEU A 178 -5.56 -2.30 -1.16
C LEU A 178 -5.25 -3.59 -0.39
N SER A 179 -4.01 -3.78 0.02
CA SER A 179 -3.58 -5.04 0.65
C SER A 179 -4.21 -5.25 2.03
N ALA A 180 -4.10 -4.28 2.95
CA ALA A 180 -4.70 -4.40 4.29
C ALA A 180 -6.24 -4.35 4.25
N PHE A 181 -6.82 -3.59 3.32
CA PHE A 181 -8.26 -3.56 3.10
C PHE A 181 -8.79 -4.89 2.58
N SER A 182 -8.05 -5.60 1.72
CA SER A 182 -8.44 -6.93 1.21
C SER A 182 -8.56 -8.00 2.29
N VAL A 183 -7.82 -7.85 3.39
CA VAL A 183 -7.90 -8.74 4.57
C VAL A 183 -8.77 -8.15 5.68
N LEU A 184 -9.50 -7.06 5.41
CA LEU A 184 -10.41 -6.41 6.34
C LEU A 184 -9.74 -6.00 7.66
N ALA A 185 -8.49 -5.52 7.60
CA ALA A 185 -7.76 -5.07 8.78
C ALA A 185 -8.37 -3.78 9.38
N PHE A 186 -8.41 -3.66 10.71
CA PHE A 186 -8.89 -2.44 11.39
C PHE A 186 -8.06 -1.20 11.07
N SER A 187 -6.77 -1.38 10.80
CA SER A 187 -5.86 -0.27 10.46
C SER A 187 -6.20 0.38 9.12
N ALA A 188 -6.79 -0.36 8.18
CA ALA A 188 -7.02 0.10 6.81
C ALA A 188 -7.92 1.34 6.73
N PRO A 189 -9.15 1.36 7.29
CA PRO A 189 -10.02 2.54 7.20
C PRO A 189 -9.45 3.74 7.95
N VAL A 190 -8.87 3.54 9.15
CA VAL A 190 -8.29 4.63 9.94
C VAL A 190 -7.14 5.29 9.19
N THR A 191 -6.24 4.48 8.63
CA THR A 191 -5.10 4.99 7.87
C THR A 191 -5.56 5.69 6.59
N MET A 192 -6.56 5.14 5.91
CA MET A 192 -7.09 5.74 4.70
C MET A 192 -7.71 7.11 4.97
N VAL A 193 -8.52 7.25 6.03
CA VAL A 193 -9.10 8.54 6.44
C VAL A 193 -8.00 9.55 6.77
N ALA A 194 -6.96 9.14 7.49
CA ALA A 194 -5.83 10.01 7.79
C ALA A 194 -5.07 10.46 6.53
N ILE A 195 -4.83 9.55 5.57
CA ILE A 195 -4.21 9.88 4.28
C ILE A 195 -5.08 10.84 3.48
N PHE A 196 -6.39 10.60 3.39
CA PHE A 196 -7.32 11.50 2.69
C PHE A 196 -7.38 12.88 3.34
N ALA A 197 -7.45 12.94 4.67
CA ALA A 197 -7.40 14.19 5.41
C ALA A 197 -6.10 14.96 5.12
N GLY A 198 -4.94 14.30 5.26
CA GLY A 198 -3.64 14.90 4.97
C GLY A 198 -3.50 15.37 3.52
N ALA A 199 -3.91 14.56 2.55
CA ALA A 199 -3.89 14.92 1.13
C ALA A 199 -4.83 16.09 0.82
N SER A 200 -6.03 16.11 1.42
CA SER A 200 -6.98 17.20 1.23
C SER A 200 -6.47 18.53 1.80
N ILE A 201 -5.83 18.50 2.98
CA ILE A 201 -5.24 19.68 3.61
C ILE A 201 -4.04 20.16 2.79
N GLY A 202 -3.14 19.25 2.40
CA GLY A 202 -1.97 19.58 1.59
C GLY A 202 -2.35 20.16 0.23
N LEU A 203 -3.35 19.58 -0.43
CA LEU A 203 -3.86 20.10 -1.71
C LEU A 203 -4.55 21.45 -1.55
N ARG A 204 -5.36 21.63 -0.49
CA ARG A 204 -5.97 22.93 -0.18
C ARG A 204 -4.91 24.01 0.02
N GLN A 205 -3.90 23.73 0.85
CA GLN A 205 -2.78 24.67 1.10
C GLN A 205 -2.00 25.01 -0.18
N LEU A 206 -1.85 24.04 -1.09
CA LEU A 206 -1.17 24.26 -2.36
C LEU A 206 -1.97 25.16 -3.30
N ILE A 207 -3.31 25.01 -3.31
CA ILE A 207 -4.20 25.77 -4.19
C ILE A 207 -4.51 27.17 -3.64
N SER A 208 -4.80 27.30 -2.34
CA SER A 208 -5.17 28.58 -1.72
C SER A 208 -3.96 29.47 -1.40
N GLY A 209 -2.74 28.92 -1.45
CA GLY A 209 -1.54 29.60 -0.99
C GLY A 209 -1.55 29.87 0.53
N PHE A 210 -0.43 30.36 1.05
CA PHE A 210 -0.30 30.82 2.44
C PHE A 210 -0.90 32.22 2.66
N MET A 211 -1.97 32.59 1.96
CA MET A 211 -2.62 33.88 2.19
C MET A 211 -3.66 33.72 3.31
N PRO A 212 -3.53 34.46 4.43
CA PRO A 212 -4.66 34.63 5.35
C PRO A 212 -5.80 35.25 4.56
N ALA A 213 -7.02 34.74 4.76
CA ALA A 213 -8.20 35.46 4.31
C ALA A 213 -8.23 36.80 5.07
N GLU A 214 -7.94 37.89 4.36
CA GLU A 214 -8.32 39.25 4.78
C GLU A 214 -9.82 39.45 4.59
#